data_AF-A0A4V6CV44-F1
#
_entry.id   AF-A0A4V6CV44-F1
#
_cell.length_a   1.000
_cell.length_b   1.000
_cell.length_c   1.000
_cell.angle_alpha   90.00
_cell.angle_beta   90.00
_cell.angle_gamma   90.00
#
_symmetry.space_group_name_H-M   'P 1'
#
loop_
_entity.id
_entity.type
_entity.pdbx_description
1 polymer ?
#
loop_
_entity_poly.entity_id
_entity_poly.type
_entity_poly.pdbx_seq_one_letter_code
_entity_poly.pdbx_strand_id
1 'polypeptide(L)'
;MTDTGVNQQKSRRRSRLRQAQILLLVVLAIYLIAAYLLLPALWTHYEHQKGLADLPMVTRTAQGIPGDPMNVGLIGDKRDVVCAMHEAGWFPADPVTLKSSIEIVGSVLLDRPYKDAPVSNLFYLDRREDLAFERPVGSSADRRNHVRFWRVLDQGEEKRPVWLGAATLDRSVGISHYTGAVTHHIAADLDAERALLATDLESAGMATAKYQVTGIGPTFNGRNGGGDPYYTDGEIWVLRLVEACRKNQGTVEQLPSPAATEFKDQVWRAVVEAIGK
;
A
#
# COMPACT_ATOMS: atom_id res chain seq x y z
N MET A 1 -3.10 -70.04 -32.46
CA MET A 1 -2.61 -68.77 -33.07
C MET A 1 -3.12 -67.51 -32.33
N THR A 2 -3.45 -67.59 -31.03
CA THR A 2 -4.19 -66.52 -30.30
C THR A 2 -3.44 -65.90 -29.11
N ASP A 3 -2.27 -66.40 -28.72
CA ASP A 3 -1.64 -66.02 -27.44
C ASP A 3 -0.74 -64.77 -27.53
N THR A 4 -0.19 -64.48 -28.72
CA THR A 4 0.68 -63.33 -28.97
C THR A 4 -0.06 -61.98 -28.95
N GLY A 5 -1.34 -61.94 -29.38
CA GLY A 5 -2.16 -60.73 -29.37
C GLY A 5 -2.54 -60.26 -27.96
N VAL A 6 -2.86 -61.20 -27.06
CA VAL A 6 -3.24 -60.92 -25.67
C VAL A 6 -2.07 -60.36 -24.87
N ASN A 7 -0.86 -60.87 -25.11
CA ASN A 7 0.35 -60.43 -24.40
C ASN A 7 0.81 -59.03 -24.84
N GLN A 8 0.69 -58.70 -26.14
CA GLN A 8 0.94 -57.33 -26.65
C GLN A 8 -0.09 -56.31 -26.12
N GLN A 9 -1.34 -56.72 -25.95
CA GLN A 9 -2.40 -55.83 -25.45
C GLN A 9 -2.24 -55.54 -23.95
N LYS A 10 -1.82 -56.53 -23.15
CA LYS A 10 -1.45 -56.34 -21.73
C LYS A 10 -0.23 -55.44 -21.55
N SER A 11 0.82 -55.57 -22.37
CA SER A 11 2.03 -54.72 -22.25
C SER A 11 1.74 -53.26 -22.62
N ARG A 12 0.94 -53.02 -23.67
CA ARG A 12 0.47 -51.68 -24.07
C ARG A 12 -0.36 -51.01 -22.98
N ARG A 13 -1.25 -51.76 -22.30
CA ARG A 13 -2.08 -51.24 -21.19
C ARG A 13 -1.23 -50.85 -19.97
N ARG A 14 -0.21 -51.65 -19.62
CA ARG A 14 0.75 -51.33 -18.53
C ARG A 14 1.58 -50.09 -18.84
N SER A 15 2.02 -49.92 -20.09
CA SER A 15 2.75 -48.73 -20.55
C SER A 15 1.91 -47.45 -20.45
N ARG A 16 0.65 -47.49 -20.92
CA ARG A 16 -0.29 -46.36 -20.80
C ARG A 16 -0.61 -46.00 -19.35
N LEU A 17 -0.79 -46.99 -18.47
CA LEU A 17 -0.99 -46.75 -17.04
C LEU A 17 0.22 -46.08 -16.39
N ARG A 18 1.44 -46.53 -16.73
CA ARG A 18 2.68 -45.90 -16.25
C ARG A 18 2.82 -44.47 -16.75
N GLN A 19 2.50 -44.20 -18.02
CA GLN A 19 2.48 -42.84 -18.58
C GLN A 19 1.46 -41.94 -17.88
N ALA A 20 0.25 -42.45 -17.62
CA ALA A 20 -0.77 -41.71 -16.87
C ALA A 20 -0.35 -41.42 -15.43
N GLN A 21 0.31 -42.38 -14.76
CA GLN A 21 0.88 -42.18 -13.42
C GLN A 21 1.99 -41.14 -13.42
N ILE A 22 2.90 -41.16 -14.40
CA ILE A 22 3.95 -40.15 -14.54
C ILE A 22 3.32 -38.77 -14.78
N LEU A 23 2.34 -38.67 -15.68
CA LEU A 23 1.64 -37.41 -15.94
C LEU A 23 0.96 -36.88 -14.67
N LEU A 24 0.26 -37.75 -13.91
CA LEU A 24 -0.36 -37.38 -12.66
C LEU A 24 0.66 -36.87 -11.64
N LEU A 25 1.81 -37.55 -11.51
CA LEU A 25 2.89 -37.12 -10.62
C LEU A 25 3.48 -35.78 -11.05
N VAL A 26 3.65 -35.54 -12.35
CA VAL A 26 4.13 -34.26 -12.88
C VAL A 26 3.13 -33.15 -12.60
N VAL A 27 1.83 -33.37 -12.86
CA VAL A 27 0.78 -32.39 -12.55
C VAL A 27 0.72 -32.10 -11.05
N LEU A 28 0.81 -33.14 -10.21
CA LEU A 28 0.85 -32.98 -8.75
C LEU A 28 2.08 -32.19 -8.31
N ALA A 29 3.26 -32.50 -8.85
CA ALA A 29 4.49 -31.77 -8.53
C ALA A 29 4.40 -30.30 -8.96
N ILE A 30 3.87 -30.01 -10.16
CA ILE A 30 3.62 -28.64 -10.62
C ILE A 30 2.65 -27.93 -9.68
N TYR A 31 1.55 -28.58 -9.29
CA TYR A 31 0.59 -28.03 -8.34
C TYR A 31 1.24 -27.71 -6.99
N LEU A 32 2.04 -28.63 -6.44
CA LEU A 32 2.72 -28.43 -5.16
C LEU A 32 3.74 -27.29 -5.24
N ILE A 33 4.54 -27.23 -6.30
CA ILE A 33 5.50 -26.14 -6.52
C ILE A 33 4.76 -24.80 -6.67
N ALA A 34 3.68 -24.78 -7.45
CA ALA A 34 2.88 -23.58 -7.63
C ALA A 34 2.27 -23.13 -6.28
N ALA A 35 1.51 -23.99 -5.63
CA ALA A 35 0.72 -23.65 -4.45
C ALA A 35 1.56 -23.31 -3.21
N TYR A 36 2.72 -23.95 -3.03
CA TYR A 36 3.50 -23.84 -1.80
C TYR A 36 4.83 -23.10 -1.96
N LEU A 37 5.27 -22.81 -3.18
CA LEU A 37 6.50 -22.03 -3.41
C LEU A 37 6.23 -20.79 -4.26
N LEU A 38 5.64 -20.93 -5.45
CA LEU A 38 5.46 -19.80 -6.37
C LEU A 38 4.39 -18.82 -5.90
N LEU A 39 3.20 -19.30 -5.51
CA LEU A 39 2.11 -18.43 -5.05
C LEU A 39 2.51 -17.70 -3.76
N PRO A 40 3.08 -18.32 -2.71
CA PRO A 40 3.49 -17.54 -1.53
C PRO A 40 4.52 -16.43 -1.86
N ALA A 41 5.51 -16.74 -2.70
CA ALA A 41 6.53 -15.77 -3.12
C ALA A 41 5.99 -14.63 -4.00
N LEU A 42 4.86 -14.84 -4.68
CA LEU A 42 4.18 -13.83 -5.49
C LEU A 42 3.30 -12.88 -4.64
N TRP A 43 2.83 -13.33 -3.46
CA TRP A 43 1.82 -12.61 -2.67
C TRP A 43 2.38 -11.93 -1.42
N THR A 44 3.54 -12.33 -0.90
CA THR A 44 4.10 -11.76 0.33
C THR A 44 5.60 -11.51 0.22
N HIS A 45 6.01 -10.29 0.53
CA HIS A 45 7.40 -9.81 0.52
C HIS A 45 7.55 -8.64 1.51
N TYR A 46 8.61 -8.72 2.32
CA TYR A 46 8.92 -7.80 3.42
C TYR A 46 10.43 -7.75 3.68
N GLU A 47 11.25 -8.06 2.68
CA GLU A 47 12.70 -8.29 2.80
C GLU A 47 13.41 -7.09 3.42
N HIS A 48 12.90 -5.89 3.12
CA HIS A 48 13.41 -4.62 3.61
C HIS A 48 12.74 -4.12 4.90
N GLN A 49 11.62 -4.71 5.36
CA GLN A 49 10.97 -4.40 6.64
C GLN A 49 10.21 -5.61 7.20
N LYS A 50 10.95 -6.59 7.74
CA LYS A 50 10.35 -7.83 8.25
C LYS A 50 9.38 -7.62 9.39
N GLY A 51 9.59 -6.58 10.19
CA GLY A 51 8.72 -6.21 11.32
C GLY A 51 7.30 -5.79 10.92
N LEU A 52 7.03 -5.58 9.62
CA LEU A 52 5.69 -5.25 9.13
C LEU A 52 4.85 -6.49 8.78
N ALA A 53 5.45 -7.68 8.69
CA ALA A 53 4.80 -8.88 8.14
C ALA A 53 3.53 -9.31 8.90
N ASP A 54 3.49 -9.09 10.21
CA ASP A 54 2.37 -9.49 11.08
C ASP A 54 1.38 -8.35 11.37
N LEU A 55 1.62 -7.17 10.78
CA LEU A 55 0.77 -6.01 11.02
C LEU A 55 -0.41 -5.98 10.04
N PRO A 56 -1.61 -5.57 10.49
CA PRO A 56 -2.73 -5.36 9.58
C PRO A 56 -2.38 -4.26 8.59
N MET A 57 -2.78 -4.41 7.32
CA MET A 57 -2.56 -3.40 6.27
C MET A 57 -3.82 -2.58 5.97
N VAL A 58 -4.76 -2.53 6.91
CA VAL A 58 -6.02 -1.80 6.77
C VAL A 58 -6.38 -1.09 8.06
N THR A 59 -6.84 0.15 7.96
CA THR A 59 -7.42 0.87 9.10
C THR A 59 -8.82 0.36 9.43
N ARG A 60 -9.39 0.83 10.54
CA ARG A 60 -10.79 0.58 10.90
C ARG A 60 -11.48 1.86 11.36
N THR A 61 -12.78 1.95 11.15
CA THR A 61 -13.60 2.99 11.79
C THR A 61 -13.80 2.68 13.28
N ALA A 62 -14.36 3.62 14.04
CA ALA A 62 -14.73 3.40 15.44
C ALA A 62 -15.70 2.22 15.64
N GLN A 63 -16.48 1.86 14.61
CA GLN A 63 -17.42 0.74 14.60
C GLN A 63 -16.77 -0.57 14.12
N GLY A 64 -15.47 -0.60 13.87
CA GLY A 64 -14.72 -1.78 13.42
C GLY A 64 -14.81 -2.08 11.92
N ILE A 65 -15.49 -1.24 11.13
CA ILE A 65 -15.61 -1.39 9.68
C ILE A 65 -14.23 -1.19 9.05
N PRO A 66 -13.77 -2.06 8.12
CA PRO A 66 -12.54 -1.84 7.37
C PRO A 66 -12.53 -0.45 6.72
N GLY A 67 -11.52 0.35 7.04
CA GLY A 67 -11.31 1.70 6.55
C GLY A 67 -10.49 1.73 5.28
N ASP A 68 -9.67 2.77 5.14
CA ASP A 68 -8.70 2.88 4.05
C ASP A 68 -7.53 1.89 4.25
N PRO A 69 -7.02 1.25 3.19
CA PRO A 69 -5.84 0.40 3.26
C PRO A 69 -4.55 1.22 3.37
N MET A 70 -3.53 0.63 4.00
CA MET A 70 -2.18 1.17 4.00
C MET A 70 -1.60 1.03 2.60
N ASN A 71 -1.08 2.12 2.06
CA ASN A 71 -0.47 2.16 0.73
C ASN A 71 0.87 2.93 0.70
N VAL A 72 1.22 3.66 1.76
CA VAL A 72 2.50 4.38 1.86
C VAL A 72 3.20 4.04 3.17
N GLY A 73 4.53 4.07 3.15
CA GLY A 73 5.36 3.94 4.34
C GLY A 73 6.50 4.93 4.34
N LEU A 74 6.90 5.40 5.52
CA LEU A 74 8.03 6.32 5.68
C LEU A 74 9.00 5.80 6.72
N ILE A 75 10.29 6.04 6.50
CA ILE A 75 11.33 5.72 7.47
C ILE A 75 12.06 6.99 7.86
N GLY A 76 11.99 7.29 9.15
CA GLY A 76 12.53 8.52 9.72
C GLY A 76 11.87 8.85 11.04
N ASP A 77 12.49 9.75 11.80
CA ASP A 77 11.85 10.23 13.01
C ASP A 77 10.70 11.19 12.69
N LYS A 78 9.97 11.62 13.73
CA LYS A 78 8.84 12.54 13.57
C LYS A 78 9.24 13.86 12.91
N ARG A 79 10.47 14.35 13.15
CA ARG A 79 10.99 15.59 12.56
C ARG A 79 11.26 15.40 11.08
N ASP A 80 11.85 14.27 10.71
CA ASP A 80 12.08 13.90 9.31
C ASP A 80 10.75 13.86 8.54
N VAL A 81 9.71 13.22 9.08
CA VAL A 81 8.38 13.14 8.44
C VAL A 81 7.77 14.53 8.27
N VAL A 82 7.65 15.30 9.35
CA VAL A 82 7.03 16.62 9.32
C VAL A 82 7.74 17.55 8.34
N CYS A 83 9.06 17.51 8.32
CA CYS A 83 9.87 18.32 7.43
C CYS A 83 9.76 17.88 5.96
N ALA A 84 9.81 16.57 5.71
CA ALA A 84 9.66 16.00 4.37
C ALA A 84 8.32 16.37 3.74
N MET A 85 7.24 16.24 4.52
CA MET A 85 5.90 16.62 4.08
C MET A 85 5.81 18.12 3.77
N HIS A 86 6.34 18.97 4.65
CA HIS A 86 6.36 20.42 4.43
C HIS A 86 7.12 20.82 3.16
N GLU A 87 8.34 20.31 2.97
CA GLU A 87 9.16 20.59 1.79
C GLU A 87 8.53 20.04 0.50
N ALA A 88 7.72 18.98 0.60
CA ALA A 88 6.94 18.41 -0.49
C ALA A 88 5.62 19.16 -0.75
N GLY A 89 5.32 20.24 -0.03
CA GLY A 89 4.11 21.05 -0.21
C GLY A 89 2.84 20.44 0.39
N TRP A 90 2.99 19.56 1.38
CA TRP A 90 1.91 19.00 2.18
C TRP A 90 1.78 19.72 3.52
N PHE A 91 0.56 20.04 3.91
CA PHE A 91 0.25 20.87 5.08
C PHE A 91 -0.46 20.06 6.17
N PRO A 92 -0.31 20.40 7.46
CA PRO A 92 -0.99 19.71 8.55
C PRO A 92 -2.51 19.71 8.40
N ALA A 93 -3.13 18.54 8.55
CA ALA A 93 -4.57 18.33 8.38
C ALA A 93 -5.31 18.11 9.71
N ASP A 94 -4.63 18.16 10.86
CA ASP A 94 -5.24 18.09 12.20
C ASP A 94 -4.47 18.94 13.24
N PRO A 95 -5.05 19.23 14.43
CA PRO A 95 -4.40 20.04 15.45
C PRO A 95 -3.14 19.41 16.04
N VAL A 96 -3.08 18.07 16.10
CA VAL A 96 -1.93 17.33 16.67
C VAL A 96 -0.72 17.47 15.75
N THR A 97 -0.92 17.31 14.45
CA THR A 97 0.08 17.53 13.41
C THR A 97 0.45 19.00 13.37
N LEU A 98 -0.52 19.92 13.44
CA LEU A 98 -0.23 21.35 13.42
C LEU A 98 0.69 21.77 14.56
N LYS A 99 0.41 21.32 15.80
CA LYS A 99 1.28 21.56 16.95
C LYS A 99 2.70 21.02 16.68
N SER A 100 2.78 19.80 16.17
CA SER A 100 4.05 19.15 15.83
C SER A 100 4.83 19.94 14.77
N SER A 101 4.15 20.41 13.72
CA SER A 101 4.71 21.22 12.66
C SER A 101 5.21 22.57 13.15
N ILE A 102 4.47 23.22 14.05
CA ILE A 102 4.91 24.47 14.68
C ILE A 102 6.17 24.27 15.51
N GLU A 103 6.23 23.20 16.31
CA GLU A 103 7.39 22.85 17.14
C GLU A 103 8.65 22.55 16.30
N ILE A 104 8.49 22.00 15.10
CA ILE A 104 9.60 21.46 14.29
C ILE A 104 10.06 22.44 13.21
N VAL A 105 9.13 23.06 12.47
CA VAL A 105 9.39 23.88 11.28
C VAL A 105 9.08 25.37 11.53
N GLY A 106 8.47 25.74 12.67
CA GLY A 106 8.08 27.12 12.97
C GLY A 106 6.70 27.46 12.42
N SER A 107 6.43 28.72 12.06
CA SER A 107 5.12 29.16 11.55
C SER A 107 4.78 28.52 10.19
N VAL A 108 4.46 27.22 10.19
CA VAL A 108 3.86 26.52 9.06
C VAL A 108 2.52 27.20 8.82
N LEU A 109 2.35 27.78 7.63
CA LEU A 109 1.24 28.65 7.22
C LEU A 109 -0.09 28.27 7.89
N LEU A 110 -0.38 28.96 9.01
CA LEU A 110 -1.56 28.80 9.86
C LEU A 110 -2.83 29.42 9.25
N ASP A 111 -2.74 29.91 8.02
CA ASP A 111 -3.76 30.75 7.39
C ASP A 111 -4.96 29.96 6.84
N ARG A 112 -5.05 28.67 7.17
CA ARG A 112 -6.21 27.85 6.85
C ARG A 112 -7.05 27.67 8.11
N PRO A 113 -8.28 28.21 8.13
CA PRO A 113 -9.24 27.86 9.15
C PRO A 113 -9.37 26.34 9.15
N TYR A 114 -9.11 25.73 10.29
CA TYR A 114 -9.54 24.37 10.59
C TYR A 114 -11.08 24.39 10.65
N LYS A 115 -11.72 24.54 9.48
CA LYS A 115 -13.17 24.55 9.34
C LYS A 115 -13.59 23.10 9.44
N ASP A 116 -13.79 22.67 10.68
CA ASP A 116 -14.66 21.58 11.13
C ASP A 116 -15.09 20.65 9.98
N ALA A 117 -14.21 19.74 9.60
CA ALA A 117 -14.66 18.56 8.86
C ALA A 117 -14.88 17.46 9.90
N PRO A 118 -16.11 16.96 10.08
CA PRO A 118 -16.33 15.72 10.80
C PRO A 118 -15.80 14.59 9.91
N VAL A 119 -14.47 14.46 9.83
CA VAL A 119 -13.87 13.31 9.17
C VAL A 119 -14.01 12.14 10.13
N SER A 120 -14.57 11.05 9.65
CA SER A 120 -14.65 9.83 10.46
C SER A 120 -13.22 9.43 10.85
N ASN A 121 -12.96 9.36 12.15
CA ASN A 121 -11.66 8.92 12.65
C ASN A 121 -11.39 7.51 12.14
N LEU A 122 -10.19 7.33 11.58
CA LEU A 122 -9.66 6.00 11.26
C LEU A 122 -8.68 5.60 12.36
N PHE A 123 -8.75 4.33 12.72
CA PHE A 123 -7.97 3.73 13.78
C PHE A 123 -7.08 2.65 13.20
N TYR A 124 -5.87 2.60 13.71
CA TYR A 124 -4.90 1.56 13.42
C TYR A 124 -4.37 1.02 14.74
N LEU A 125 -4.52 -0.29 14.97
CA LEU A 125 -4.20 -0.92 16.26
C LEU A 125 -4.85 -0.15 17.44
N ASP A 126 -6.15 0.14 17.30
CA ASP A 126 -6.98 0.88 18.27
C ASP A 126 -6.51 2.30 18.59
N ARG A 127 -5.65 2.88 17.73
CA ARG A 127 -5.07 4.21 17.91
C ARG A 127 -5.41 5.13 16.74
N ARG A 128 -5.68 6.40 17.07
CA ARG A 128 -5.78 7.47 16.07
C ARG A 128 -4.45 7.72 15.39
N GLU A 129 -4.51 8.38 14.24
CA GLU A 129 -3.35 8.84 13.50
C GLU A 129 -2.39 9.65 14.37
N ASP A 130 -1.09 9.51 14.12
CA ASP A 130 -0.07 10.35 14.78
C ASP A 130 0.11 11.68 14.05
N LEU A 131 0.03 11.61 12.72
CA LEU A 131 0.20 12.74 11.82
C LEU A 131 -0.80 12.62 10.66
N ALA A 132 -1.34 13.74 10.23
CA ALA A 132 -2.21 13.85 9.07
C ALA A 132 -1.82 15.07 8.25
N PHE A 133 -1.72 14.90 6.93
CA PHE A 133 -1.38 15.97 6.00
C PHE A 133 -2.37 16.03 4.84
N GLU A 134 -2.53 17.23 4.31
CA GLU A 134 -3.33 17.52 3.13
C GLU A 134 -2.53 18.30 2.09
N ARG A 135 -2.84 18.05 0.81
CA ARG A 135 -2.35 18.84 -0.32
C ARG A 135 -3.56 19.28 -1.16
N PRO A 136 -3.76 20.59 -1.39
CA PRO A 136 -4.91 21.11 -2.12
C PRO A 136 -4.88 20.66 -3.58
N VAL A 137 -6.06 20.35 -4.14
CA VAL A 137 -6.21 20.07 -5.57
C VAL A 137 -7.03 21.18 -6.21
N GLY A 138 -6.36 22.03 -6.99
CA GLY A 138 -7.00 23.19 -7.61
C GLY A 138 -7.43 24.24 -6.59
N SER A 139 -8.55 24.91 -6.86
CA SER A 139 -9.03 26.05 -6.07
C SER A 139 -10.17 25.73 -5.09
N SER A 140 -10.66 24.49 -5.07
CA SER A 140 -11.82 24.10 -4.26
C SER A 140 -11.40 23.37 -2.98
N ALA A 141 -12.11 23.62 -1.89
CA ALA A 141 -11.82 23.01 -0.57
C ALA A 141 -12.36 21.57 -0.44
N ASP A 142 -13.25 21.15 -1.34
CA ASP A 142 -13.84 19.80 -1.36
C ASP A 142 -12.93 18.74 -2.00
N ARG A 143 -11.83 19.16 -2.63
CA ARG A 143 -10.84 18.29 -3.27
C ARG A 143 -9.46 18.49 -2.69
N ARG A 144 -8.93 17.45 -2.06
CA ARG A 144 -7.58 17.46 -1.48
C ARG A 144 -7.01 16.05 -1.46
N ASN A 145 -5.74 15.93 -1.79
CA ASN A 145 -5.01 14.73 -1.45
C ASN A 145 -4.80 14.76 0.07
N HIS A 146 -4.92 13.61 0.70
CA HIS A 146 -4.89 13.47 2.13
C HIS A 146 -4.11 12.22 2.49
N VAL A 147 -3.30 12.30 3.55
CA VAL A 147 -2.57 11.14 4.06
C VAL A 147 -2.56 11.15 5.57
N ARG A 148 -2.82 10.00 6.17
CA ARG A 148 -2.67 9.74 7.61
C ARG A 148 -1.49 8.82 7.83
N PHE A 149 -0.73 9.06 8.88
CA PHE A 149 0.40 8.23 9.28
C PHE A 149 0.26 7.75 10.73
N TRP A 150 0.67 6.50 10.91
CA TRP A 150 0.86 5.87 12.21
C TRP A 150 2.30 5.40 12.29
N ARG A 151 3.00 5.78 13.36
CA ARG A 151 4.26 5.15 13.71
C ARG A 151 3.98 3.74 14.21
N VAL A 152 4.48 2.75 13.48
CA VAL A 152 4.18 1.33 13.71
C VAL A 152 5.36 0.58 14.31
N LEU A 153 6.59 1.03 14.04
CA LEU A 153 7.80 0.48 14.65
C LEU A 153 8.66 1.62 15.17
N ASP A 154 9.17 1.50 16.39
CA ASP A 154 10.16 2.44 16.92
C ASP A 154 11.51 2.30 16.21
N GLN A 155 11.83 1.08 15.75
CA GLN A 155 13.02 0.77 14.96
C GLN A 155 12.69 -0.33 13.93
N GLY A 156 12.81 -0.01 12.65
CA GLY A 156 12.80 -0.99 11.55
C GLY A 156 14.19 -1.56 11.25
N GLU A 157 14.34 -2.22 10.11
CA GLU A 157 15.62 -2.79 9.64
C GLU A 157 16.73 -1.73 9.53
N GLU A 158 16.35 -0.49 9.22
CA GLU A 158 17.24 0.66 9.08
C GLU A 158 17.56 1.34 10.43
N LYS A 159 17.16 0.75 11.56
CA LYS A 159 17.31 1.30 12.92
C LYS A 159 16.68 2.67 13.13
N ARG A 160 15.70 3.01 12.29
CA ARG A 160 14.91 4.25 12.34
C ARG A 160 13.43 3.91 12.49
N PRO A 161 12.61 4.82 13.03
CA PRO A 161 11.18 4.59 13.15
C PRO A 161 10.53 4.38 11.80
N VAL A 162 9.55 3.48 11.76
CA VAL A 162 8.77 3.16 10.55
C VAL A 162 7.33 3.62 10.74
N TRP A 163 6.82 4.28 9.73
CA TRP A 163 5.45 4.78 9.65
C TRP A 163 4.73 4.06 8.53
N LEU A 164 3.48 3.66 8.78
CA LEU A 164 2.54 3.26 7.74
C LEU A 164 1.50 4.36 7.57
N GLY A 165 1.01 4.53 6.35
CA GLY A 165 -0.01 5.50 6.05
C GLY A 165 -1.00 5.07 4.98
N ALA A 166 -2.16 5.72 5.04
CA ALA A 166 -3.22 5.66 4.06
C ALA A 166 -3.29 6.99 3.33
N ALA A 167 -2.85 7.02 2.08
CA ALA A 167 -2.96 8.16 1.17
C ALA A 167 -4.20 8.00 0.28
N THR A 168 -5.04 9.03 0.23
CA THR A 168 -6.31 9.05 -0.51
C THR A 168 -6.55 10.45 -1.09
N LEU A 169 -7.28 10.52 -2.21
CA LEU A 169 -7.81 11.78 -2.73
C LEU A 169 -9.26 11.94 -2.31
N ASP A 170 -9.52 12.89 -1.43
CA ASP A 170 -10.87 13.32 -1.13
C ASP A 170 -11.40 14.06 -2.37
N ARG A 171 -12.48 13.56 -2.96
CA ARG A 171 -13.07 14.12 -4.20
C ARG A 171 -14.34 14.95 -3.94
N SER A 172 -15.01 14.73 -2.82
CA SER A 172 -16.20 15.48 -2.42
C SER A 172 -16.57 15.23 -0.96
N VAL A 173 -17.40 16.11 -0.40
CA VAL A 173 -18.15 15.86 0.84
C VAL A 173 -19.47 15.17 0.49
N GLY A 174 -19.89 14.20 1.29
CA GLY A 174 -21.15 13.50 1.12
C GLY A 174 -21.57 12.71 2.35
N ILE A 175 -22.32 11.64 2.13
CA ILE A 175 -22.92 10.81 3.18
C ILE A 175 -22.39 9.38 3.06
N SER A 176 -21.95 8.82 4.18
CA SER A 176 -21.49 7.44 4.27
C SER A 176 -22.59 6.48 3.81
N HIS A 177 -22.22 5.56 2.92
CA HIS A 177 -23.11 4.52 2.41
C HIS A 177 -23.49 3.48 3.47
N TYR A 178 -22.77 3.43 4.59
CA TYR A 178 -23.00 2.47 5.67
C TYR A 178 -23.73 3.07 6.87
N THR A 179 -23.46 4.34 7.20
CA THR A 179 -23.92 4.93 8.47
C THR A 179 -24.86 6.11 8.29
N GLY A 180 -24.94 6.71 7.10
CA GLY A 180 -25.68 7.95 6.90
C GLY A 180 -25.02 9.19 7.51
N ALA A 181 -23.83 9.06 8.12
CA ALA A 181 -23.06 10.18 8.65
C ALA A 181 -22.39 11.00 7.53
N VAL A 182 -22.16 12.28 7.78
CA VAL A 182 -21.36 13.13 6.87
C VAL A 182 -19.94 12.60 6.81
N THR A 183 -19.41 12.41 5.60
CA THR A 183 -18.06 11.92 5.34
C THR A 183 -17.48 12.57 4.10
N HIS A 184 -16.17 12.44 3.91
CA HIS A 184 -15.57 12.65 2.59
C HIS A 184 -15.67 11.38 1.76
N HIS A 185 -15.88 11.56 0.46
CA HIS A 185 -15.75 10.51 -0.52
C HIS A 185 -14.34 10.52 -1.10
N ILE A 186 -13.74 9.34 -1.25
CA ILE A 186 -12.42 9.20 -1.87
C ILE A 186 -12.52 8.85 -3.36
N ALA A 187 -11.48 9.18 -4.11
CA ALA A 187 -11.24 8.62 -5.44
C ALA A 187 -10.86 7.13 -5.33
N ALA A 188 -11.17 6.36 -6.37
CA ALA A 188 -11.02 4.90 -6.34
C ALA A 188 -9.58 4.42 -6.59
N ASP A 189 -8.75 5.20 -7.29
CA ASP A 189 -7.37 4.83 -7.60
C ASP A 189 -6.43 5.17 -6.45
N LEU A 190 -6.11 4.18 -5.61
CA LEU A 190 -5.18 4.38 -4.51
C LEU A 190 -3.72 4.33 -4.96
N ASP A 191 -3.44 3.70 -6.09
CA ASP A 191 -2.09 3.58 -6.63
C ASP A 191 -1.62 4.94 -7.17
N ALA A 192 -2.51 5.70 -7.80
CA ALA A 192 -2.25 7.07 -8.24
C ALA A 192 -1.90 8.01 -7.07
N GLU A 193 -2.65 7.92 -5.96
CA GLU A 193 -2.41 8.76 -4.78
C GLU A 193 -1.09 8.43 -4.08
N ARG A 194 -0.79 7.14 -3.94
CA ARG A 194 0.51 6.66 -3.47
C ARG A 194 1.65 7.16 -4.35
N ALA A 195 1.49 7.09 -5.68
CA ALA A 195 2.50 7.55 -6.63
C ALA A 195 2.70 9.07 -6.57
N LEU A 196 1.62 9.84 -6.39
CA LEU A 196 1.68 11.29 -6.22
C LEU A 196 2.52 11.67 -4.99
N LEU A 197 2.20 11.09 -3.83
CA LEU A 197 2.94 11.38 -2.58
C LEU A 197 4.41 11.00 -2.70
N ALA A 198 4.71 9.82 -3.26
CA ALA A 198 6.09 9.40 -3.49
C ALA A 198 6.82 10.41 -4.40
N THR A 199 6.20 10.79 -5.52
CA THR A 199 6.78 11.74 -6.48
C THR A 199 7.04 13.11 -5.84
N ASP A 200 6.13 13.60 -5.00
CA ASP A 200 6.30 14.88 -4.30
C ASP A 200 7.51 14.84 -3.36
N LEU A 201 7.65 13.77 -2.56
CA LEU A 201 8.76 13.59 -1.63
C LEU A 201 10.11 13.43 -2.37
N GLU A 202 10.12 12.69 -3.47
CA GLU A 202 11.32 12.52 -4.31
C GLU A 202 11.71 13.86 -4.97
N SER A 203 10.75 14.58 -5.55
CA SER A 203 10.98 15.86 -6.23
C SER A 203 11.42 16.96 -5.27
N ALA A 204 10.99 16.90 -4.01
CA ALA A 204 11.45 17.80 -2.95
C ALA A 204 12.87 17.47 -2.44
N GLY A 205 13.47 16.37 -2.89
CA GLY A 205 14.75 15.87 -2.39
C GLY A 205 14.66 15.33 -0.97
N MET A 206 13.48 14.85 -0.54
CA MET A 206 13.25 14.43 0.84
C MET A 206 13.31 12.91 1.05
N ALA A 207 13.59 12.15 0.00
CA ALA A 207 13.84 10.71 0.05
C ALA A 207 15.27 10.36 -0.40
N THR A 208 15.82 9.31 0.18
CA THR A 208 17.14 8.74 -0.17
C THR A 208 17.02 7.37 -0.81
N ALA A 209 15.99 6.61 -0.45
CA ALA A 209 15.65 5.35 -1.10
C ALA A 209 14.14 5.13 -1.14
N LYS A 210 13.72 4.22 -2.00
CA LYS A 210 12.34 3.81 -2.20
C LYS A 210 12.27 2.33 -2.54
N TYR A 211 11.31 1.63 -1.98
CA TYR A 211 11.06 0.22 -2.23
C TYR A 211 9.63 -0.16 -1.90
N GLN A 212 9.22 -1.37 -2.26
CA GLN A 212 7.89 -1.88 -1.95
C GLN A 212 7.93 -2.88 -0.79
N VAL A 213 6.83 -2.95 -0.04
CA VAL A 213 6.50 -4.07 0.84
C VAL A 213 5.04 -4.46 0.61
N THR A 214 4.68 -5.69 0.95
CA THR A 214 3.30 -6.18 0.80
C THR A 214 2.33 -5.35 1.65
N GLY A 215 1.23 -4.91 1.03
CA GLY A 215 0.09 -4.28 1.68
C GLY A 215 -1.10 -5.22 1.79
N ILE A 216 -2.28 -4.78 1.34
CA ILE A 216 -3.51 -5.60 1.37
C ILE A 216 -3.59 -6.64 0.24
N GLY A 217 -2.65 -6.60 -0.71
CA GLY A 217 -2.68 -7.42 -1.92
C GLY A 217 -3.65 -6.91 -3.01
N PRO A 218 -3.51 -7.37 -4.26
CA PRO A 218 -4.24 -6.84 -5.41
C PRO A 218 -5.75 -6.84 -5.20
N THR A 219 -6.38 -5.69 -5.36
CA THR A 219 -7.80 -5.48 -5.03
C THR A 219 -8.48 -4.64 -6.11
N PHE A 220 -9.52 -5.19 -6.78
CA PHE A 220 -10.25 -4.50 -7.85
C PHE A 220 -11.60 -3.87 -7.45
N ASN A 221 -12.16 -4.32 -6.32
CA ASN A 221 -13.51 -3.96 -5.86
C ASN A 221 -13.52 -3.81 -4.33
N GLY A 222 -12.50 -3.13 -3.81
CA GLY A 222 -12.40 -2.82 -2.38
C GLY A 222 -13.42 -1.77 -1.99
N ARG A 223 -13.75 -1.72 -0.70
CA ARG A 223 -14.57 -0.64 -0.12
C ARG A 223 -13.97 -0.15 1.19
N ASN A 224 -13.93 1.16 1.37
CA ASN A 224 -13.45 1.76 2.61
C ASN A 224 -14.57 1.88 3.67
N GLY A 225 -14.26 2.52 4.79
CA GLY A 225 -15.17 2.67 5.93
C GLY A 225 -16.40 3.54 5.65
N GLY A 226 -16.34 4.39 4.62
CA GLY A 226 -17.48 5.16 4.10
C GLY A 226 -18.32 4.39 3.08
N GLY A 227 -17.80 3.28 2.56
CA GLY A 227 -18.36 2.46 1.51
C GLY A 227 -17.94 2.86 0.10
N ASP A 228 -16.96 3.76 -0.04
CA ASP A 228 -16.43 4.16 -1.35
C ASP A 228 -15.64 3.03 -2.00
N PRO A 229 -15.81 2.81 -3.31
CA PRO A 229 -15.04 1.81 -4.03
C PRO A 229 -13.58 2.24 -4.18
N TYR A 230 -12.66 1.27 -4.11
CA TYR A 230 -11.26 1.48 -4.46
C TYR A 230 -10.65 0.28 -5.20
N TYR A 231 -9.53 0.55 -5.88
CA TYR A 231 -8.64 -0.47 -6.44
C TYR A 231 -7.17 -0.12 -6.19
N THR A 232 -6.33 -1.16 -6.12
CA THR A 232 -4.89 -1.06 -5.87
C THR A 232 -4.17 -2.37 -6.22
N ASP A 233 -2.92 -2.29 -6.65
CA ASP A 233 -2.00 -3.45 -6.73
C ASP A 233 -1.75 -4.12 -5.37
N GLY A 234 -2.13 -3.43 -4.30
CA GLY A 234 -2.05 -3.89 -2.91
C GLY A 234 -0.67 -3.80 -2.29
N GLU A 235 0.23 -3.05 -2.90
CA GLU A 235 1.58 -2.80 -2.40
C GLU A 235 1.65 -1.54 -1.54
N ILE A 236 2.69 -1.44 -0.72
CA ILE A 236 3.03 -0.23 0.02
C ILE A 236 4.35 0.29 -0.53
N TRP A 237 4.36 1.57 -0.93
CA TRP A 237 5.60 2.25 -1.28
C TRP A 237 6.24 2.83 -0.03
N VAL A 238 7.40 2.32 0.34
CA VAL A 238 8.17 2.75 1.50
C VAL A 238 9.29 3.69 1.05
N LEU A 239 9.33 4.90 1.60
CA LEU A 239 10.38 5.88 1.33
C LEU A 239 11.27 6.07 2.56
N ARG A 240 12.57 5.92 2.36
CA ARG A 240 13.58 6.27 3.36
C ARG A 240 13.86 7.77 3.32
N LEU A 241 13.38 8.49 4.32
CA LEU A 241 13.48 9.94 4.38
C LEU A 241 14.92 10.39 4.64
N VAL A 242 15.24 11.59 4.18
CA VAL A 242 16.46 12.29 4.59
C VAL A 242 16.49 12.51 6.11
N GLU A 243 17.69 12.69 6.65
CA GLU A 243 17.87 12.96 8.09
C GLU A 243 18.07 14.44 8.35
N ALA A 244 17.43 14.94 9.41
CA ALA A 244 17.58 16.31 9.89
C ALA A 244 17.30 17.35 8.79
N CYS A 245 16.27 17.10 7.97
CA CYS A 245 15.85 17.99 6.87
C CYS A 245 16.91 18.27 5.78
N ARG A 246 17.99 17.51 5.72
CA ARG A 246 19.05 17.76 4.74
C ARG A 246 18.67 17.14 3.40
N LYS A 247 18.23 17.99 2.46
CA LYS A 247 17.80 17.57 1.13
C LYS A 247 18.86 16.69 0.45
N ASN A 248 18.39 15.58 -0.09
CA ASN A 248 19.15 14.71 -0.97
C ASN A 248 19.34 15.42 -2.31
N GLN A 249 20.59 15.53 -2.76
CA GLN A 249 20.95 16.09 -4.07
C GLN A 249 21.16 14.99 -5.13
N GLY A 250 21.22 13.72 -4.71
CA GLY A 250 21.37 12.58 -5.59
C GLY A 250 20.04 11.99 -6.03
N THR A 251 20.12 10.97 -6.88
CA THR A 251 18.95 10.15 -7.25
C THR A 251 18.49 9.33 -6.06
N VAL A 252 17.18 9.20 -5.89
CA VAL A 252 16.59 8.29 -4.91
C VAL A 252 16.91 6.86 -5.33
N GLU A 253 17.56 6.11 -4.44
CA GLU A 253 17.91 4.71 -4.66
C GLU A 253 16.63 3.87 -4.73
N GLN A 254 16.35 3.22 -5.85
CA GLN A 254 15.26 2.23 -5.92
C GLN A 254 15.79 0.85 -5.54
N LEU A 255 15.35 0.32 -4.41
CA LEU A 255 15.68 -1.07 -4.05
C LEU A 255 14.69 -2.00 -4.77
N PRO A 256 15.20 -3.02 -5.48
CA PRO A 256 14.36 -3.87 -6.30
C PRO A 256 13.46 -4.76 -5.43
N SER A 257 12.21 -4.88 -5.85
CA SER A 257 11.28 -5.89 -5.32
C SER A 257 11.68 -7.29 -5.81
N PRO A 258 11.24 -8.36 -5.14
CA PRO A 258 11.44 -9.71 -5.69
C PRO A 258 10.87 -9.86 -7.11
N ALA A 259 11.55 -10.63 -7.97
CA ALA A 259 11.15 -10.79 -9.37
C ALA A 259 9.70 -11.28 -9.56
N ALA A 260 9.20 -12.07 -8.61
CA ALA A 260 7.80 -12.49 -8.57
C ALA A 260 6.85 -11.29 -8.40
N THR A 261 7.13 -10.39 -7.45
CA THR A 261 6.38 -9.15 -7.23
C THR A 261 6.42 -8.25 -8.46
N GLU A 262 7.59 -8.07 -9.09
CA GLU A 262 7.70 -7.27 -10.31
C GLU A 262 6.84 -7.81 -11.45
N PHE A 263 6.80 -9.14 -11.62
CA PHE A 263 5.91 -9.79 -12.59
C PHE A 263 4.43 -9.55 -12.25
N LYS A 264 4.03 -9.70 -10.98
CA LYS A 264 2.67 -9.38 -10.51
C LYS A 264 2.29 -7.95 -10.86
N ASP A 265 3.16 -6.98 -10.59
CA ASP A 265 2.89 -5.56 -10.81
C ASP A 265 2.82 -5.19 -12.30
N GLN A 266 3.55 -5.90 -13.17
CA GLN A 266 3.39 -5.78 -14.62
C GLN A 266 2.03 -6.31 -15.09
N VAL A 267 1.62 -7.48 -14.61
CA VAL A 267 0.30 -8.06 -14.92
C VAL A 267 -0.82 -7.15 -14.43
N TRP A 268 -0.72 -6.61 -13.21
CA TRP A 268 -1.70 -5.68 -12.65
C TRP A 268 -1.88 -4.45 -13.55
N ARG A 269 -0.78 -3.77 -13.89
CA ARG A 269 -0.82 -2.58 -14.75
C ARG A 269 -1.46 -2.88 -16.10
N ALA A 270 -1.10 -3.99 -16.73
CA ALA A 270 -1.70 -4.40 -18.00
C ALA A 270 -3.22 -4.65 -17.89
N VAL A 271 -3.68 -5.24 -16.78
CA VAL A 271 -5.12 -5.48 -16.56
C VAL A 271 -5.86 -4.17 -16.32
N VAL A 272 -5.32 -3.28 -15.47
CA VAL A 272 -5.92 -1.97 -15.15
C VAL A 272 -6.05 -1.11 -16.41
N GLU A 273 -4.99 -1.04 -17.22
CA GLU A 273 -5.00 -0.34 -18.51
C GLU A 273 -6.04 -0.93 -19.48
N ALA A 274 -6.14 -2.27 -19.56
CA ALA A 274 -7.10 -2.94 -20.44
C ALA A 274 -8.57 -2.71 -20.06
N ILE A 275 -8.87 -2.49 -18.76
CA ILE A 275 -10.23 -2.21 -18.28
C ILE A 275 -10.55 -0.71 -18.19
N GLY A 276 -9.61 0.16 -18.59
CA GLY A 276 -9.78 1.62 -18.58
C GLY A 276 -9.90 2.20 -17.17
N LYS A 277 -9.21 1.59 -16.21
CA LYS A 277 -9.02 2.11 -14.85
C LYS A 277 -7.62 2.67 -14.70
#